data_AF-A0A936NM78-F1
#
_entry.id   AF-A0A936NM78-F1
#
_cell.length_a   1.000
_cell.length_b   1.000
_cell.length_c   1.000
_cell.angle_alpha   90.00
_cell.angle_beta   90.00
_cell.angle_gamma   90.00
#
_symmetry.space_group_name_H-M   'P 1'
#
loop_
_entity.id
_entity.type
_entity.pdbx_description
1 polymer ?
#
loop_
_entity_poly.entity_id
_entity_poly.type
_entity_poly.pdbx_seq_one_letter_code
_entity_poly.pdbx_strand_id
1 'polypeptide(L)' 'MLGTRCESIVLALGFFGWPGWFLWAFMAGLFGVGHPPVMDPHVPLGRNRTIVGWIAFAVFVITFAPVPFSFH' A
#
# COMPACT_ATOMS: atom_id res chain seq x y z
N MET A 1 -19.00 0.06 5.90
CA MET A 1 -18.66 1.09 6.91
C MET A 1 -17.69 0.55 7.97
N LEU A 2 -16.55 -0.03 7.57
CA LEU A 2 -15.53 -0.55 8.49
C LEU A 2 -14.10 -0.45 7.91
N GLY A 3 -13.82 0.62 7.17
CA GLY A 3 -12.48 0.92 6.64
C GLY A 3 -11.63 1.81 7.57
N THR A 4 -12.22 2.35 8.64
CA THR A 4 -11.66 3.46 9.43
C THR A 4 -10.56 3.08 10.43
N ARG A 5 -10.12 1.81 10.46
CA ARG A 5 -9.15 1.35 11.48
C ARG A 5 -7.69 1.44 11.05
N CYS A 6 -7.40 1.50 9.74
CA CYS A 6 -6.02 1.50 9.25
C CYS A 6 -5.50 2.92 8.92
N GLU A 7 -6.40 3.86 8.64
CA GLU A 7 -6.06 5.23 8.24
C GLU A 7 -5.43 6.04 9.39
N SER A 8 -5.83 5.75 10.62
CA SER A 8 -5.30 6.38 11.84
C SER A 8 -3.80 6.17 12.03
N ILE A 9 -3.26 5.03 11.57
CA ILE A 9 -1.81 4.74 11.63
C ILE A 9 -1.05 5.66 10.68
N VAL A 10 -1.56 5.86 9.46
CA VAL A 10 -0.94 6.72 8.45
C VAL A 10 -0.94 8.19 8.90
N LEU A 11 -2.04 8.63 9.53
CA LEU A 11 -2.14 9.97 10.12
C LEU A 11 -1.14 10.17 11.26
N ALA A 12 -0.96 9.18 12.13
CA ALA A 12 0.05 9.23 13.20
C ALA A 12 1.48 9.27 12.63
N LEU A 13 1.76 8.50 11.58
CA LEU A 13 3.06 8.52 10.89
C LEU A 13 3.35 9.86 10.19
N GLY A 14 2.32 10.59 9.74
CA GLY A 14 2.47 11.95 9.22
C GLY A 14 2.77 12.99 10.29
N PHE A 15 2.18 12.82 11.48
CA PHE A 15 2.41 13.74 12.60
C PHE A 15 3.79 13.55 13.26
N PHE A 16 4.22 12.30 13.47
CA PHE A 16 5.49 11.98 14.12
C PHE A 16 6.66 11.74 13.15
N GLY A 17 6.37 11.51 11.87
CA GLY A 17 7.34 11.17 10.85
C GLY A 17 7.38 12.17 9.71
N TRP A 18 7.42 11.67 8.48
CA TRP A 18 7.54 12.49 7.28
C TRP A 18 6.17 13.07 6.86
N PRO A 19 6.05 14.40 6.62
CA PRO A 19 4.78 15.01 6.22
C PRO A 19 4.12 14.41 4.97
N GLY A 20 4.88 13.72 4.11
CA GLY A 20 4.33 13.03 2.94
C GLY A 20 3.31 11.94 3.27
N TRP A 21 3.25 11.42 4.51
CA TRP A 21 2.19 10.50 4.94
C TRP A 21 0.79 11.12 4.91
N PHE A 22 0.66 12.45 5.04
CA PHE A 22 -0.64 13.12 4.88
C PHE A 22 -1.16 13.05 3.45
N LEU A 23 -0.28 13.12 2.45
CA LEU A 23 -0.65 12.92 1.04
C LEU A 23 -1.20 11.51 0.83
N TRP A 24 -0.52 10.50 1.39
CA TRP A 24 -0.98 9.12 1.31
C TRP A 24 -2.30 8.88 2.04
N ALA A 25 -2.50 9.48 3.22
CA ALA A 25 -3.76 9.41 3.95
C ALA A 25 -4.92 10.04 3.16
N PHE A 26 -4.68 11.18 2.50
CA PHE A 26 -5.66 11.84 1.65
C PHE A 26 -6.02 10.98 0.42
N MET A 27 -5.02 10.41 -0.26
CA MET A 27 -5.25 9.52 -1.40
C MET A 27 -6.01 8.26 -0.98
N ALA A 28 -5.66 7.62 0.13
CA ALA A 28 -6.37 6.45 0.65
C ALA A 28 -7.86 6.74 0.89
N GLY A 29 -8.17 7.91 1.44
CA GLY A 29 -9.56 8.36 1.63
C GLY A 29 -10.30 8.61 0.31
N LEU A 30 -9.62 9.09 -0.73
CA LEU A 30 -10.23 9.38 -2.03
C LEU A 30 -10.54 8.13 -2.86
N PHE A 31 -9.64 7.14 -2.89
CA PHE A 31 -9.80 5.96 -3.73
C PHE A 31 -10.80 4.94 -3.18
N GLY A 32 -11.10 4.97 -1.88
CA GLY A 32 -12.10 4.11 -1.25
C GLY A 32 -11.73 2.63 -1.25
N VAL A 33 -11.98 1.93 -0.15
CA VAL A 33 -11.61 0.51 0.04
C VAL A 33 -12.59 -0.47 -0.63
N GLY A 34 -13.18 -0.08 -1.76
CA GLY A 34 -14.12 -0.88 -2.52
C GLY A 34 -13.41 -1.90 -3.39
N HIS A 35 -12.63 -2.82 -2.80
CA HIS A 35 -12.10 -3.93 -3.57
C HIS A 35 -13.25 -4.87 -3.95
N PRO A 36 -13.49 -5.13 -5.25
CA PRO A 36 -14.48 -6.10 -5.65
C PRO A 36 -14.12 -7.47 -5.06
N PRO A 37 -15.11 -8.21 -4.54
CA PRO A 37 -14.86 -9.51 -3.94
C PRO A 37 -14.24 -10.44 -4.97
N VAL A 38 -13.27 -11.24 -4.52
CA VAL A 38 -12.71 -12.31 -5.36
C VAL A 38 -13.85 -13.30 -5.66
N MET A 39 -14.13 -13.53 -6.94
CA MET A 39 -15.24 -14.39 -7.39
C MET A 39 -15.16 -15.81 -6.80
N ASP A 40 -13.94 -16.35 -6.66
CA ASP A 40 -13.69 -17.69 -6.11
C ASP A 40 -12.51 -17.68 -5.12
N PRO A 41 -12.75 -17.44 -3.82
CA PRO A 41 -11.69 -17.40 -2.80
C PRO A 41 -11.00 -18.75 -2.54
N HIS A 42 -11.66 -19.86 -2.90
CA HIS A 42 -11.19 -21.22 -2.63
C HIS A 42 -10.25 -21.77 -3.72
N VAL A 43 -10.13 -21.09 -4.86
CA VAL A 43 -9.26 -21.53 -5.95
C VAL A 43 -7.84 -21.05 -5.67
N PRO A 44 -6.84 -21.94 -5.62
CA PRO A 44 -5.45 -21.54 -5.42
C PRO A 44 -4.98 -20.63 -6.56
N LEU A 45 -4.17 -19.63 -6.21
CA LEU A 45 -3.60 -18.70 -7.18
C LEU A 45 -2.77 -19.48 -8.21
N GLY A 46 -3.12 -19.39 -9.49
CA GLY A 46 -2.41 -20.09 -10.56
C GLY A 46 -0.93 -19.67 -10.64
N ARG A 47 -0.05 -20.60 -11.04
CA ARG A 47 1.41 -20.41 -11.06
C ARG A 47 1.87 -19.12 -11.74
N ASN A 48 1.24 -18.74 -12.85
CA ASN A 48 1.56 -17.51 -13.58
C ASN A 48 1.26 -16.25 -12.76
N ARG A 49 0.17 -16.24 -11.99
CA ARG A 49 -0.20 -15.09 -11.13
C ARG A 49 0.76 -14.94 -9.97
N THR A 50 1.21 -16.05 -9.40
CA THR A 50 2.24 -16.07 -8.35
C THR A 50 3.57 -15.52 -8.87
N ILE A 51 3.98 -15.89 -10.07
CA ILE A 51 5.20 -15.36 -10.71
C ILE A 51 5.09 -13.84 -10.90
N VAL A 52 3.95 -13.35 -11.41
CA VAL A 52 3.72 -11.89 -11.55
C VAL A 52 3.79 -11.18 -10.20
N GLY A 53 3.24 -11.77 -9.13
CA GLY A 53 3.37 -11.23 -7.77
C GLY A 53 4.82 -11.12 -7.31
N TRP A 54 5.63 -12.15 -7.55
CA TRP A 54 7.07 -12.12 -7.25
C TRP A 54 7.84 -11.10 -8.08
N ILE A 55 7.52 -10.95 -9.37
CA ILE A 55 8.11 -9.92 -10.23
C ILE A 55 7.76 -8.53 -9.69
N ALA A 56 6.50 -8.28 -9.35
CA ALA A 56 6.07 -7.01 -8.78
C ALA A 56 6.79 -6.70 -7.46
N PHE A 57 6.98 -7.71 -6.60
CA PHE A 57 7.76 -7.57 -5.36
C PHE A 57 9.22 -7.22 -5.65
N ALA A 58 9.85 -7.91 -6.61
CA ALA A 58 11.22 -7.60 -7.02
C ALA A 58 11.34 -6.16 -7.57
N VAL A 59 10.42 -5.73 -8.43
CA VAL A 59 10.37 -4.36 -8.95
C VAL A 59 10.20 -3.34 -7.82
N PHE A 60 9.33 -3.61 -6.86
CA PHE A 60 9.16 -2.76 -5.69
C PHE A 60 10.49 -2.61 -4.94
N VAL A 61 11.16 -3.70 -4.59
CA VAL A 61 12.44 -3.66 -3.85
C VAL A 61 13.52 -2.90 -4.64
N ILE A 62 13.59 -3.11 -5.96
CA ILE A 62 14.61 -2.46 -6.82
C ILE A 62 14.33 -0.97 -6.99
N THR A 63 13.07 -0.57 -7.13
CA THR A 63 12.68 0.83 -7.40
C THR A 63 12.40 1.63 -6.14
N PHE A 64 12.25 0.97 -4.99
CA PHE A 64 12.11 1.64 -3.70
C PHE A 64 13.40 2.37 -3.37
N ALA A 65 13.43 3.66 -3.70
CA ALA A 65 14.57 4.52 -3.45
C ALA A 65 14.90 4.52 -1.94
N PRO A 66 16.11 4.09 -1.53
CA PRO A 66 16.44 3.91 -0.13
C PRO A 66 16.60 5.22 0.67
N VAL A 67 16.29 6.39 0.11
CA VAL A 67 16.52 7.69 0.76
C VAL A 67 15.48 8.71 0.34
N PRO A 68 14.72 9.27 1.29
CA PRO A 68 14.21 10.61 1.14
C PRO A 68 14.72 11.52 2.25
N PHE A 69 16.01 11.48 2.62
CA PHE A 69 16.56 12.46 3.57
C PHE A 69 17.99 12.85 3.21
N SER A 70 18.12 13.88 2.37
CA SER A 70 19.26 14.78 2.45
C SER A 70 19.35 15.31 3.89
N PHE A 71 20.41 14.93 4.60
CA PHE A 71 20.74 15.49 5.91
C PHE A 71 21.00 16.99 5.76
N HIS A 72 20.07 17.82 6.22
CA HIS A 72 20.31 19.23 6.56
C HIS A 72 19.46 19.60 7.76
#